data_AF-A0A4Q2ZBB6-F1
#
_entry.id   AF-A0A4Q2ZBB6-F1
#
_cell.length_a   1.000
_cell.length_b   1.000
_cell.length_c   1.000
_cell.angle_alpha   90.00
_cell.angle_beta   90.00
_cell.angle_gamma   90.00
#
_symmetry.space_group_name_H-M   'P 1'
#
loop_
_entity.id
_entity.type
_entity.pdbx_description
1 polymer ?
#
loop_
_entity_poly.entity_id
_entity_poly.type
_entity_poly.pdbx_seq_one_letter_code
_entity_poly.pdbx_strand_id
1 'polypeptide(L)'
;MHMRAWVRRPTLLVAIAMIPVEHPRHLPSPTPSFSMRMRLVFENIDYTIVGHMKSLLDSEGIPCEIRNAGAAGLAGEVPHTQVYPELWVLDKLDEPRAREFIRAYREKDASMPTPPDWICPKCTESVDGVYAECWNCGTAAPS
;
A
#
# COMPACT_ATOMS: atom_id res chain seq x y z
N MET A 1 -66.83 -43.04 33.34
CA MET A 1 -65.57 -43.71 33.75
C MET A 1 -65.06 -44.53 32.57
N HIS A 2 -64.09 -44.01 31.82
CA HIS A 2 -63.44 -44.76 30.73
C HIS A 2 -61.92 -44.56 30.80
N MET A 3 -61.22 -45.68 30.95
CA MET A 3 -59.78 -45.84 30.88
C MET A 3 -59.23 -45.38 29.52
N ARG A 4 -58.07 -44.71 29.51
CA ARG A 4 -57.19 -44.69 28.33
C ARG A 4 -55.74 -44.90 28.74
N ALA A 5 -55.21 -45.98 28.19
CA ALA A 5 -53.89 -46.54 28.37
C ALA A 5 -52.77 -45.57 27.94
N TRP A 6 -51.72 -45.51 28.75
CA TRP A 6 -50.44 -44.92 28.38
C TRP A 6 -49.64 -45.91 27.53
N VAL A 7 -49.54 -45.63 26.23
CA VAL A 7 -48.67 -46.36 25.31
C VAL A 7 -47.22 -45.90 25.53
N ARG A 8 -46.36 -46.84 25.94
CA ARG A 8 -44.90 -46.68 26.04
C ARG A 8 -44.32 -46.37 24.66
N ARG A 9 -43.59 -45.25 24.52
CA ARG A 9 -42.79 -44.96 23.33
C ARG A 9 -41.49 -45.77 23.37
N PRO A 10 -41.10 -46.49 22.29
CA PRO A 10 -39.82 -47.16 22.22
C PRO A 10 -38.74 -46.15 21.82
N THR A 11 -37.66 -46.10 22.59
CA THR A 11 -36.46 -45.31 22.29
C THR A 11 -35.69 -46.01 21.17
N LEU A 12 -35.64 -45.42 19.97
CA LEU A 12 -34.78 -45.90 18.89
C LEU A 12 -33.32 -45.50 19.20
N LEU A 13 -32.44 -46.48 19.41
CA LEU A 13 -30.99 -46.28 19.38
C LEU A 13 -30.57 -46.02 17.93
N VAL A 14 -29.98 -44.86 17.66
CA VAL A 14 -29.33 -44.56 16.38
C VAL A 14 -27.90 -45.10 16.44
N ALA A 15 -27.61 -46.14 15.65
CA ALA A 15 -26.26 -46.64 15.44
C ALA A 15 -25.51 -45.68 14.50
N ILE A 16 -24.50 -44.98 15.03
CA ILE A 16 -23.62 -44.10 14.26
C ILE A 16 -22.51 -44.98 13.66
N ALA A 17 -22.55 -45.17 12.34
CA ALA A 17 -21.47 -45.81 11.60
C ALA A 17 -20.26 -44.86 11.54
N MET A 18 -19.09 -45.31 12.00
CA MET A 18 -17.83 -44.60 11.90
C MET A 18 -17.30 -44.70 10.46
N ILE A 19 -17.50 -43.64 9.68
CA ILE A 19 -16.87 -43.48 8.36
C ILE A 19 -15.39 -43.11 8.59
N PRO A 20 -14.41 -43.79 7.97
CA PRO A 20 -13.02 -43.40 8.07
C PRO A 20 -12.82 -42.02 7.42
N VAL A 21 -12.25 -41.09 8.19
CA VAL A 21 -11.88 -39.74 7.72
C VAL A 21 -10.61 -39.87 6.89
N GLU A 22 -10.75 -39.95 5.57
CA GLU A 22 -9.63 -39.75 4.66
C GLU A 22 -9.24 -38.27 4.65
N HIS A 23 -8.03 -37.98 5.12
CA HIS A 23 -7.44 -36.65 5.06
C HIS A 23 -7.32 -36.18 3.60
N PRO A 24 -7.80 -34.97 3.25
CA PRO A 24 -7.58 -34.43 1.92
C PRO A 24 -6.07 -34.25 1.70
N ARG A 25 -5.52 -34.96 0.71
CA ARG A 25 -4.20 -34.62 0.16
C ARG A 25 -4.27 -33.16 -0.31
N HIS A 26 -3.53 -32.28 0.36
CA HIS A 26 -3.32 -30.91 -0.10
C HIS A 26 -2.81 -30.96 -1.53
N LEU A 27 -3.64 -30.55 -2.50
CA LEU A 27 -3.12 -30.19 -3.80
C LEU A 27 -2.18 -28.99 -3.59
N PRO A 28 -0.96 -28.98 -4.14
CA PRO A 28 -0.19 -27.75 -4.20
C PRO A 28 -1.02 -26.74 -5.00
N SER A 29 -1.22 -25.56 -4.41
CA SER A 29 -1.86 -24.41 -5.07
C SER A 29 -1.24 -24.20 -6.45
N PRO A 30 -2.03 -23.90 -7.50
CA PRO A 30 -1.47 -23.59 -8.79
C PRO A 30 -0.55 -22.39 -8.62
N THR A 31 0.76 -22.60 -8.77
CA THR A 31 1.68 -21.49 -8.98
C THR A 31 1.15 -20.74 -10.18
N PRO A 32 0.78 -19.45 -10.07
CA PRO A 32 0.45 -18.72 -11.27
C PRO A 32 1.69 -18.79 -12.15
N SER A 33 1.54 -19.37 -13.34
CA SER A 33 2.53 -19.26 -14.41
C SER A 33 2.48 -17.81 -14.89
N PHE A 34 2.96 -16.94 -14.02
CA PHE A 34 2.94 -15.52 -14.15
C PHE A 34 4.20 -15.19 -14.94
N SER A 35 4.05 -14.85 -16.22
CA SER A 35 5.17 -14.28 -16.95
C SER A 35 5.46 -12.93 -16.29
N MET A 36 6.35 -12.92 -15.30
CA MET A 36 6.90 -11.75 -14.58
C MET A 36 7.57 -10.84 -15.61
N ARG A 37 6.76 -10.05 -16.30
CA ARG A 37 7.22 -9.02 -17.22
C ARG A 37 7.10 -7.72 -16.47
N MET A 38 8.15 -7.44 -15.72
CA MET A 38 8.23 -6.20 -14.98
C MET A 38 8.10 -5.00 -15.91
N ARG A 39 7.50 -3.93 -15.39
CA ARG A 39 7.29 -2.68 -16.14
C ARG A 39 7.71 -1.49 -15.31
N LEU A 40 8.55 -0.63 -15.89
CA LEU A 40 8.89 0.68 -15.34
C LEU A 40 7.64 1.54 -15.33
N VAL A 41 7.22 1.99 -14.15
CA VAL A 41 6.04 2.86 -14.00
C VAL A 41 6.39 4.28 -13.56
N PHE A 42 7.54 4.45 -12.90
CA PHE A 42 7.98 5.74 -12.38
C PHE A 42 9.50 5.78 -12.19
N GLU A 43 10.12 6.94 -12.38
CA GLU A 43 11.53 7.18 -12.14
C GLU A 43 11.71 8.61 -11.61
N ASN A 44 12.69 8.81 -10.74
CA ASN A 44 13.04 10.13 -10.23
C ASN A 44 14.50 10.14 -9.79
N ILE A 45 15.14 11.32 -9.83
CA ILE A 45 16.50 11.50 -9.30
C ILE A 45 16.55 11.31 -7.78
N ASP A 46 15.48 11.70 -7.07
CA ASP A 46 15.38 11.56 -5.63
C ASP A 46 14.82 10.18 -5.26
N TYR A 47 15.67 9.36 -4.66
CA TYR A 47 15.29 8.05 -4.14
C TYR A 47 14.12 8.12 -3.15
N THR A 48 14.02 9.20 -2.37
CA THR A 48 12.95 9.40 -1.38
C THR A 48 11.59 9.49 -2.08
N ILE A 49 11.52 10.19 -3.21
CA ILE A 49 10.29 10.30 -4.00
C ILE A 49 9.91 8.92 -4.57
N VAL A 50 10.87 8.17 -5.09
CA VAL A 50 10.62 6.81 -5.62
C VAL A 50 10.19 5.85 -4.50
N GLY A 51 10.81 5.94 -3.32
CA GLY A 51 10.45 5.19 -2.12
C GLY A 51 9.05 5.52 -1.59
N HIS A 52 8.66 6.80 -1.65
CA HIS A 52 7.31 7.23 -1.33
C HIS A 52 6.28 6.62 -2.30
N MET A 53 6.54 6.71 -3.60
CA MET A 53 5.66 6.08 -4.61
C MET A 53 5.55 4.56 -4.44
N LYS A 54 6.65 3.87 -4.11
CA LYS A 54 6.63 2.44 -3.77
C LYS A 54 5.71 2.16 -2.59
N SER A 55 5.86 2.93 -1.51
CA SER A 55 5.05 2.76 -0.30
C SER A 55 3.56 2.94 -0.58
N LEU A 56 3.20 3.89 -1.45
CA LEU A 56 1.82 4.10 -1.87
C LEU A 56 1.28 2.93 -2.72
N LEU A 57 2.05 2.46 -3.72
CA LEU A 57 1.65 1.30 -4.52
C LEU A 57 1.50 0.02 -3.68
N ASP A 58 2.41 -0.20 -2.73
CA ASP A 58 2.33 -1.32 -1.79
C ASP A 58 1.06 -1.24 -0.93
N SER A 59 0.67 -0.03 -0.49
CA SER A 59 -0.57 0.18 0.28
C SER A 59 -1.85 -0.10 -0.52
N GLU A 60 -1.77 0.05 -1.85
CA GLU A 60 -2.85 -0.30 -2.80
C GLU A 60 -2.82 -1.78 -3.23
N GLY A 61 -1.88 -2.57 -2.69
CA GLY A 61 -1.70 -3.97 -3.03
C GLY A 61 -1.15 -4.21 -4.43
N ILE A 62 -0.36 -3.27 -4.97
CA ILE A 62 0.31 -3.39 -6.27
C ILE A 62 1.79 -3.76 -6.03
N PRO A 63 2.21 -5.02 -6.25
CA PRO A 63 3.57 -5.45 -5.99
C PRO A 63 4.58 -4.71 -6.88
N CYS A 64 5.55 -4.06 -6.26
CA CYS A 64 6.57 -3.29 -6.98
C CYS A 64 7.95 -3.35 -6.29
N GLU A 65 9.00 -3.11 -7.09
CA GLU A 65 10.39 -3.06 -6.63
C GLU A 65 11.09 -1.80 -7.15
N ILE A 66 12.08 -1.32 -6.39
CA ILE A 66 12.96 -0.24 -6.83
C ILE A 66 14.24 -0.85 -7.39
N ARG A 67 14.59 -0.45 -8.61
CA ARG A 67 15.85 -0.80 -9.28
C ARG A 67 16.74 0.44 -9.36
N ASN A 68 18.03 0.21 -9.57
CA ASN A 68 19.05 1.26 -9.70
C ASN A 68 19.19 2.20 -8.47
N ALA A 69 18.79 1.71 -7.28
CA ALA A 69 18.85 2.44 -6.01
C ALA A 69 20.27 2.79 -5.52
N GLY A 70 21.27 1.98 -5.89
CA GLY A 70 22.61 1.99 -5.26
C GLY A 70 23.65 2.91 -5.89
N ALA A 71 23.30 3.69 -6.90
CA ALA A 71 24.30 4.41 -7.68
C ALA A 71 24.39 5.91 -7.42
N ALA A 72 23.47 6.45 -6.63
CA ALA A 72 23.64 7.75 -5.99
C ALA A 72 24.76 7.74 -4.92
N GLY A 73 25.13 6.55 -4.41
CA GLY A 73 26.18 6.37 -3.39
C GLY A 73 27.62 6.31 -3.91
N LEU A 74 27.83 6.26 -5.23
CA LEU A 74 29.16 6.22 -5.87
C LEU A 74 29.46 7.55 -6.59
N ALA A 75 29.15 8.66 -5.91
CA ALA A 75 29.47 10.00 -6.39
C ALA A 75 31.00 10.18 -6.49
N GLY A 76 31.54 9.93 -7.69
CA GLY A 76 32.95 10.12 -8.00
C GLY A 76 33.46 9.43 -9.27
N GLU A 77 32.92 8.26 -9.65
CA GLU A 77 33.53 7.43 -10.71
C GLU A 77 32.56 6.91 -11.80
N VAL A 78 31.27 7.28 -11.76
CA VAL A 78 30.27 6.79 -12.73
C VAL A 78 29.70 7.96 -13.54
N PRO A 79 29.62 7.87 -14.89
CA PRO A 79 28.95 8.87 -15.71
C PRO A 79 27.50 9.08 -15.25
N HIS A 80 27.12 10.34 -14.98
CA HIS A 80 25.80 10.77 -14.48
C HIS A 80 24.59 10.37 -15.36
N THR A 81 24.82 9.74 -16.50
CA THR A 81 23.81 9.46 -17.52
C THR A 81 23.02 8.16 -17.32
N GLN A 82 23.22 7.40 -16.25
CA GLN A 82 22.76 6.01 -16.26
C GLN A 82 22.33 5.38 -14.94
N VAL A 83 21.83 6.14 -13.95
CA VAL A 83 21.54 5.55 -12.64
C VAL A 83 20.54 6.32 -11.75
N TYR A 84 19.34 6.57 -12.29
CA TYR A 84 18.25 7.06 -11.46
C TYR A 84 17.50 5.88 -10.81
N PRO A 85 17.02 6.03 -9.58
CA PRO A 85 16.07 5.10 -8.98
C PRO A 85 14.83 4.93 -9.85
N GLU A 86 14.48 3.68 -10.12
CA GLU A 86 13.38 3.30 -10.99
C GLU A 86 12.40 2.42 -10.22
N LEU A 87 11.10 2.71 -10.30
CA LEU A 87 10.02 1.91 -9.73
C LEU A 87 9.40 1.02 -10.80
N TRP A 88 9.48 -0.28 -10.56
CA TRP A 88 8.99 -1.32 -11.45
C TRP A 88 7.85 -2.10 -10.79
N VAL A 89 6.73 -2.28 -11.49
CA VAL A 89 5.70 -3.25 -11.07
C VAL A 89 6.14 -4.65 -11.47
N LEU A 90 5.84 -5.65 -10.64
CA LEU A 90 6.25 -7.05 -10.88
C LEU A 90 5.42 -7.71 -12.00
N ASP A 91 4.17 -7.28 -12.15
CA ASP A 91 3.21 -7.74 -13.14
C ASP A 91 2.90 -6.64 -14.17
N LYS A 92 3.00 -6.95 -15.46
CA LYS A 92 2.60 -6.06 -16.55
C LYS A 92 1.10 -5.69 -16.49
N LEU A 93 0.23 -6.56 -16.01
CA LEU A 93 -1.21 -6.29 -15.89
C LEU A 93 -1.49 -5.17 -14.89
N ASP A 94 -0.62 -4.98 -13.90
CA ASP A 94 -0.73 -3.89 -12.93
C ASP A 94 -0.20 -2.54 -13.46
N GLU A 95 0.53 -2.53 -14.59
CA GLU A 95 1.12 -1.32 -15.16
C GLU A 95 0.09 -0.17 -15.33
N PRO A 96 -1.09 -0.37 -15.94
CA PRO A 96 -2.05 0.70 -16.14
C PRO A 96 -2.58 1.24 -14.81
N ARG A 97 -2.87 0.35 -13.85
CA ARG A 97 -3.38 0.72 -12.53
C ARG A 97 -2.35 1.53 -11.73
N ALA A 98 -1.09 1.10 -11.75
CA ALA A 98 -0.01 1.79 -11.06
C ALA A 98 0.23 3.20 -11.63
N ARG A 99 0.27 3.33 -12.97
CA ARG A 99 0.45 4.63 -13.63
C ARG A 99 -0.69 5.59 -13.34
N GLU A 100 -1.92 5.09 -13.38
CA GLU A 100 -3.11 5.87 -13.05
C GLU A 100 -3.04 6.40 -11.62
N PHE A 101 -2.75 5.52 -10.67
CA PHE A 101 -2.65 5.87 -9.27
C PHE A 101 -1.59 6.95 -9.01
N ILE A 102 -0.37 6.76 -9.55
CA ILE A 102 0.73 7.73 -9.41
C ILE A 102 0.34 9.07 -10.01
N ARG A 103 -0.32 9.09 -11.18
CA ARG A 103 -0.77 10.33 -11.81
C ARG A 103 -1.80 11.05 -10.95
N ALA A 104 -2.86 10.35 -10.53
CA ALA A 104 -3.94 10.91 -9.72
C ALA A 104 -3.41 11.43 -8.37
N TYR A 105 -2.47 10.72 -7.74
CA TYR A 105 -1.84 11.17 -6.50
C TYR A 105 -1.09 12.48 -6.69
N ARG A 106 -0.26 12.59 -7.75
CA ARG A 106 0.52 13.80 -8.04
C ARG A 106 -0.35 14.99 -8.46
N GLU A 107 -1.42 14.75 -9.21
CA GLU A 107 -2.39 15.80 -9.55
C GLU A 107 -3.12 16.32 -8.30
N LYS A 108 -3.49 15.41 -7.39
CA LYS A 108 -4.10 15.79 -6.12
C LYS A 108 -3.14 16.59 -5.24
N ASP A 109 -1.88 16.17 -5.14
CA ASP A 109 -0.85 16.89 -4.39
C ASP A 109 -0.60 18.29 -4.97
N ALA A 110 -0.47 18.41 -6.29
CA ALA A 110 -0.26 19.68 -6.97
C ALA A 110 -1.47 20.63 -6.93
N SER A 111 -2.68 20.12 -6.67
CA SER A 111 -3.91 20.91 -6.60
C SER A 111 -4.30 21.30 -5.17
N MET A 112 -3.57 20.85 -4.14
CA MET A 112 -3.80 21.34 -2.79
C MET A 112 -3.37 22.81 -2.68
N PRO A 113 -4.26 23.72 -2.23
CA PRO A 113 -3.89 25.11 -2.05
C PRO A 113 -2.80 25.21 -0.96
N THR A 114 -1.66 25.80 -1.30
CA THR A 114 -0.71 26.24 -0.28
C THR A 114 -1.38 27.34 0.55
N PRO A 115 -1.42 27.23 1.89
CA PRO A 115 -1.91 28.32 2.71
C PRO A 115 -1.05 29.57 2.47
N PRO A 116 -1.61 30.78 2.57
CA PRO A 116 -0.82 32.00 2.41
C PRO A 116 0.21 32.12 3.52
N ASP A 117 1.37 32.69 3.18
CA ASP A 117 2.35 33.12 4.16
C ASP A 117 1.72 34.09 5.17
N TRP A 118 2.21 34.05 6.40
CA TRP A 118 1.70 34.86 7.49
C TRP A 118 2.84 35.53 8.27
N ILE A 119 2.52 36.67 8.87
CA ILE A 119 3.47 37.40 9.71
C ILE A 119 3.22 37.06 11.17
N CYS A 120 4.27 36.66 11.88
CA CYS A 120 4.16 36.31 13.28
C CYS A 120 3.72 37.52 14.13
N PRO A 121 2.61 37.45 14.90
CA PRO A 121 2.14 38.57 15.70
C PRO A 121 3.04 38.89 16.90
N LYS A 122 3.96 37.98 17.27
CA LYS A 122 4.86 38.14 18.42
C LYS A 122 6.25 38.67 18.03
N CYS A 123 6.88 38.11 16.99
CA CYS A 123 8.25 38.45 16.61
C CYS A 123 8.38 39.04 15.20
N THR A 124 7.26 39.27 14.49
CA THR A 124 7.21 39.90 13.15
C THR A 124 7.90 39.13 12.02
N GLU A 125 8.28 37.87 12.26
CA GLU A 125 8.88 37.00 11.26
C GLU A 125 7.89 36.62 10.16
N SER A 126 8.38 36.49 8.92
CA SER A 126 7.59 35.94 7.82
C SER A 126 7.65 34.40 7.87
N VAL A 127 6.47 33.78 7.97
CA VAL A 127 6.35 32.32 8.10
C VAL A 127 5.56 31.79 6.91
N ASP A 128 6.11 30.77 6.25
CA ASP A 128 5.43 30.08 5.15
C ASP A 128 4.12 29.46 5.64
N GLY A 129 3.05 29.59 4.86
CA GLY A 129 1.71 29.13 5.24
C GLY A 129 1.60 27.64 5.53
N VAL A 130 2.57 26.82 5.07
CA VAL A 130 2.60 25.38 5.42
C VAL A 130 2.90 25.12 6.90
N TYR A 131 3.44 26.09 7.64
CA TYR A 131 3.78 25.92 9.06
C TYR A 131 2.66 26.39 9.98
N ALA A 132 2.26 25.51 10.90
CA ALA A 132 1.29 25.81 11.94
C ALA A 132 1.84 26.69 13.07
N GLU A 133 3.16 26.89 13.15
CA GLU A 133 3.83 27.66 14.20
C GLU A 133 5.02 28.45 13.63
N CYS A 134 5.31 29.60 14.24
CA CYS A 134 6.45 30.42 13.89
C CYS A 134 7.76 29.73 14.28
N TRP A 135 8.61 29.43 13.31
CA TRP A 135 9.91 28.78 13.52
C TRP A 135 10.86 29.56 14.45
N ASN A 136 10.71 30.89 14.53
CA ASN A 136 11.57 31.75 15.34
C ASN A 136 11.13 31.82 16.82
N CYS A 137 9.83 31.80 17.12
CA CYS A 137 9.33 32.05 18.48
C CYS A 137 8.27 31.08 19.02
N GLY A 138 7.86 30.08 18.22
CA GLY A 138 6.88 29.06 18.58
C GLY A 138 5.44 29.56 18.70
N THR A 139 5.12 30.77 18.24
CA THR A 139 3.73 31.28 18.25
C THR A 139 2.92 30.56 17.19
N ALA A 140 1.74 30.05 17.54
CA ALA A 140 0.82 29.41 16.58
C ALA A 140 0.38 30.37 15.47
N ALA A 141 0.10 29.82 14.30
CA ALA A 141 -0.47 30.55 13.18
C ALA A 141 -1.82 31.17 13.58
N PRO A 142 -2.11 32.40 13.14
CA PRO A 142 -3.42 33.01 13.34
C PRO A 142 -4.49 32.18 12.61
N SER A 143 -5.60 31.92 13.28
CA SER A 143 -6.77 31.21 12.73
C SER A 143 -7.58 32.08 11.77
#